data_AF-A0A9D6RM61-F1
#
_entry.id   AF-A0A9D6RM61-F1
#
_cell.length_a   1.000
_cell.length_b   1.000
_cell.length_c   1.000
_cell.angle_alpha   90.00
_cell.angle_beta   90.00
_cell.angle_gamma   90.00
#
_symmetry.space_group_name_H-M   'P 1'
#
loop_
_entity.id
_entity.type
_entity.pdbx_description
1 polymer ?
#
loop_
_entity_poly.entity_id
_entity_poly.type
_entity_poly.pdbx_seq_one_letter_code
_entity_poly.pdbx_strand_id
1 'polypeptide(L)'
;MDESLFILSREPGKDELRVIAAEPSAAVLLLGTGVLTSPELLGDRPLYALREEVEELGIDTCVPERVERKSSREIIALIMERRVLNVD
;
A
#
# COMPACT_ATOMS: atom_id res chain seq x y z
N MET A 1 9.28 11.56 9.90
CA MET A 1 7.99 11.28 9.24
C MET A 1 8.35 10.67 7.90
N ASP A 2 7.69 9.59 7.53
CA ASP A 2 7.91 8.90 6.27
C ASP A 2 7.40 9.78 5.12
N GLU A 3 8.33 10.41 4.38
CA GLU A 3 7.99 11.45 3.40
C GLU A 3 7.44 10.87 2.09
N SER A 4 7.65 9.58 1.83
CA SER A 4 7.32 8.94 0.56
C SER A 4 6.21 7.91 0.70
N LEU A 5 5.37 7.80 -0.32
CA LEU A 5 4.26 6.84 -0.42
C LEU A 5 4.32 6.13 -1.77
N PHE A 6 4.51 4.80 -1.74
CA PHE A 6 4.29 3.96 -2.92
C PHE A 6 2.82 3.64 -3.08
N ILE A 7 2.36 3.55 -4.32
CA ILE A 7 1.01 3.05 -4.64
C ILE A 7 1.17 1.79 -5.46
N LEU A 8 0.54 0.69 -5.02
CA LEU A 8 0.50 -0.59 -5.71
C LEU A 8 -0.94 -0.95 -6.03
N SER A 9 -1.27 -0.92 -7.32
CA SER A 9 -2.60 -1.28 -7.85
C SER A 9 -2.75 -2.78 -8.12
N ARG A 10 -1.62 -3.50 -8.13
CA ARG A 10 -1.48 -4.93 -8.44
C ARG A 10 -0.31 -5.52 -7.66
N GLU A 11 -0.19 -6.85 -7.66
CA GLU A 11 0.98 -7.52 -7.09
C GLU A 11 2.27 -7.05 -7.78
N PRO A 12 3.28 -6.57 -7.02
CA PRO A 12 4.51 -6.05 -7.59
C PRO A 12 5.40 -7.17 -8.15
N GLY A 13 6.05 -6.90 -9.27
CA GLY A 13 7.11 -7.74 -9.82
C GLY A 13 8.46 -7.50 -9.12
N LYS A 14 9.51 -8.15 -9.66
CA LYS A 14 10.85 -8.08 -9.07
C LYS A 14 11.47 -6.69 -9.14
N ASP A 15 11.14 -5.90 -10.15
CA ASP A 15 11.75 -4.58 -10.34
C ASP A 15 11.06 -3.54 -9.46
N GLU A 16 9.74 -3.60 -9.33
CA GLU A 16 8.96 -2.81 -8.39
C GLU A 16 9.40 -3.06 -6.95
N LEU A 17 9.59 -4.34 -6.58
CA LEU A 17 10.13 -4.72 -5.27
C LEU A 17 11.54 -4.17 -5.03
N ARG A 18 12.40 -4.09 -6.06
CA ARG A 18 13.74 -3.47 -5.94
C ARG A 18 13.64 -1.97 -5.68
N VAL A 19 12.74 -1.27 -6.36
CA VAL A 19 12.52 0.17 -6.15
C VAL A 19 11.98 0.42 -4.74
N ILE A 20 11.00 -0.37 -4.29
CA ILE A 20 10.47 -0.29 -2.93
C ILE A 20 11.58 -0.57 -1.90
N ALA A 21 12.42 -1.57 -2.15
CA ALA A 21 13.54 -1.92 -1.28
C ALA A 21 14.56 -0.79 -1.13
N ALA A 22 14.75 0.04 -2.17
CA ALA A 22 15.65 1.20 -2.13
C ALA A 22 15.15 2.34 -1.23
N GLU A 23 13.86 2.35 -0.88
CA GLU A 23 13.22 3.37 -0.04
C GLU A 23 12.57 2.72 1.20
N PRO A 24 13.39 2.32 2.20
CA PRO A 24 12.92 1.59 3.38
C PRO A 24 12.01 2.39 4.31
N SER A 25 12.07 3.72 4.27
CA SER A 25 11.21 4.62 5.03
C SER A 25 9.92 4.99 4.31
N ALA A 26 9.70 4.55 3.07
CA ALA A 26 8.44 4.84 2.39
C ALA A 26 7.31 3.97 2.94
N ALA A 27 6.11 4.52 3.04
CA ALA A 27 4.92 3.70 3.25
C ALA A 27 4.39 3.15 1.93
N VAL A 28 3.48 2.18 2.02
CA VAL A 28 2.85 1.56 0.84
C VAL A 28 1.34 1.62 0.96
N LEU A 29 0.69 2.16 -0.06
CA LEU A 29 -0.74 2.11 -0.29
C LEU A 29 -1.06 0.99 -1.28
N LEU A 30 -1.84 0.01 -0.85
CA LEU A 30 -2.32 -1.12 -1.62
C LEU A 30 -3.75 -0.82 -2.10
N LEU A 31 -3.97 -0.93 -3.41
CA LEU A 31 -5.25 -0.76 -4.09
C LEU A 31 -5.47 -1.94 -5.05
N GLY A 32 -6.71 -2.16 -5.49
CA GLY A 32 -7.04 -3.19 -6.47
C GLY A 32 -6.58 -4.58 -6.02
N THR A 33 -5.90 -5.32 -6.91
CA THR A 33 -5.32 -6.63 -6.56
C THR A 33 -4.02 -6.51 -5.76
N GLY A 34 -3.45 -5.31 -5.64
CA GLY A 34 -2.26 -5.05 -4.82
C GLY A 34 -2.46 -5.36 -3.34
N VAL A 35 -3.70 -5.33 -2.84
CA VAL A 35 -4.07 -5.71 -1.46
C VAL A 35 -3.75 -7.18 -1.13
N LEU A 36 -3.56 -8.03 -2.14
CA LEU A 36 -3.18 -9.43 -1.99
C LEU A 36 -1.67 -9.63 -1.89
N THR A 37 -0.88 -8.57 -2.02
CA THR A 37 0.58 -8.62 -1.90
C THR A 37 0.97 -9.11 -0.50
N SER A 38 1.83 -10.13 -0.45
CA SER A 38 2.44 -10.62 0.79
C SER A 38 3.17 -9.48 1.53
N PRO A 39 2.76 -9.13 2.77
CA PRO A 39 3.38 -8.05 3.54
C PRO A 39 4.87 -8.25 3.80
N GLU A 40 5.33 -9.50 3.81
CA GLU A 40 6.73 -9.88 3.99
C GLU A 40 7.62 -9.31 2.88
N LEU A 41 7.10 -9.20 1.65
CA LEU A 41 7.80 -8.60 0.52
C LEU A 41 8.00 -7.08 0.69
N LEU A 42 7.22 -6.44 1.55
CA LEU A 42 7.21 -5.01 1.78
C LEU A 42 7.99 -4.61 3.06
N GLY A 43 8.70 -5.54 3.69
CA GLY A 43 9.51 -5.29 4.90
C GLY A 43 8.65 -4.79 6.06
N ASP A 44 9.19 -3.98 6.99
CA ASP A 44 8.47 -3.44 8.17
C ASP A 44 7.74 -2.10 7.92
N ARG A 45 7.55 -1.72 6.65
CA ARG A 45 6.93 -0.45 6.25
C ARG A 45 5.48 -0.31 6.73
N PRO A 46 4.97 0.92 6.95
CA PRO A 46 3.55 1.14 7.11
C PRO A 46 2.77 0.73 5.85
N LEU A 47 1.73 -0.07 6.01
CA LEU A 47 0.90 -0.58 4.92
C LEU A 47 -0.53 -0.09 5.10
N TYR A 48 -1.10 0.45 4.02
CA TYR A 48 -2.46 0.97 4.01
C TYR A 48 -3.26 0.34 2.87
N ALA A 49 -4.56 0.15 3.07
CA ALA A 49 -5.51 -0.19 2.03
C ALA A 49 -6.77 0.68 2.14
N LEU A 50 -7.46 0.88 1.02
CA LEU A 50 -8.75 1.56 1.01
C LEU A 50 -9.82 0.64 1.61
N ARG A 51 -10.45 1.07 2.71
CA ARG A 51 -11.44 0.28 3.43
C ARG A 51 -12.64 -0.05 2.53
N GLU A 52 -13.14 0.94 1.82
CA GLU A 52 -14.30 0.82 0.94
C GLU A 52 -14.07 -0.22 -0.16
N GLU A 53 -12.87 -0.29 -0.73
CA GLU A 53 -12.52 -1.28 -1.75
C GLU A 53 -12.46 -2.70 -1.18
N VAL A 54 -11.90 -2.87 0.03
CA VAL A 54 -11.86 -4.16 0.72
C VAL A 54 -13.27 -4.69 0.99
N GLU A 55 -14.16 -3.81 1.45
CA GLU A 55 -15.57 -4.13 1.72
C GLU A 55 -16.35 -4.44 0.43
N GLU A 56 -16.17 -3.64 -0.63
CA GLU A 56 -16.83 -3.83 -1.94
C GLU A 56 -16.42 -5.13 -2.63
N LEU A 57 -15.14 -5.51 -2.52
CA LEU A 57 -14.60 -6.75 -3.08
C LEU A 57 -14.90 -7.98 -2.20
N GLY A 58 -15.35 -7.79 -0.96
CA GLY A 58 -15.63 -8.87 -0.01
C GLY A 58 -14.39 -9.69 0.37
N ILE A 59 -13.22 -9.04 0.40
CA ILE A 59 -11.92 -9.68 0.62
C ILE A 59 -11.37 -9.43 2.04
N ASP A 60 -12.23 -9.07 2.99
CA ASP A 60 -11.84 -8.76 4.37
C ASP A 60 -10.97 -9.82 5.04
N THR A 61 -11.17 -11.10 4.69
CA THR A 61 -10.41 -12.24 5.22
C THR A 61 -9.08 -12.48 4.49
N CYS A 62 -8.92 -11.91 3.30
CA CYS A 62 -7.70 -12.01 2.48
C CYS A 62 -6.72 -10.88 2.76
N VAL A 63 -7.20 -9.75 3.29
CA VAL A 63 -6.34 -8.61 3.64
C VAL A 63 -5.57 -8.92 4.93
N PRO A 64 -4.23 -8.93 4.91
CA PRO A 64 -3.43 -9.23 6.09
C PRO A 64 -3.68 -8.24 7.23
N GLU A 65 -3.69 -8.72 8.49
CA GLU A 65 -4.00 -7.89 9.68
C GLU A 65 -3.09 -6.66 9.83
N ARG A 66 -1.86 -6.75 9.33
CA ARG A 66 -0.88 -5.67 9.35
C ARG A 66 -1.23 -4.50 8.41
N VAL A 67 -2.09 -4.73 7.43
CA VAL A 67 -2.52 -3.69 6.49
C VAL A 67 -3.64 -2.87 7.13
N GLU A 68 -3.36 -1.60 7.41
CA GLU A 68 -4.32 -0.72 8.03
C GLU A 68 -5.36 -0.23 7.00
N ARG A 69 -6.64 -0.50 7.28
CA ARG A 69 -7.76 -0.13 6.40
C ARG A 69 -8.22 1.29 6.69
N LYS A 70 -7.94 2.20 5.78
CA LYS A 70 -8.24 3.63 5.88
C LYS A 70 -9.38 4.01 4.95
N SER A 71 -10.22 4.95 5.39
CA SER A 71 -11.27 5.52 4.54
C SER A 71 -10.67 6.31 3.38
N SER A 72 -11.46 6.54 2.33
CA SER A 72 -11.09 7.38 1.18
C SER A 72 -10.53 8.74 1.62
N ARG A 73 -11.15 9.34 2.65
CA ARG A 73 -10.72 10.63 3.19
C ARG A 73 -9.31 10.56 3.81
N GLU A 74 -9.01 9.51 4.55
CA GLU A 74 -7.69 9.30 5.16
C GLU A 74 -6.63 8.97 4.11
N ILE A 75 -6.98 8.19 3.08
CA ILE A 75 -6.10 7.90 1.94
C ILE A 75 -5.77 9.18 1.16
N ILE A 76 -6.76 10.03 0.87
CA ILE A 76 -6.54 11.33 0.21
C ILE A 76 -5.60 12.20 1.03
N ALA A 77 -5.79 12.27 2.35
CA ALA A 77 -4.88 13.01 3.24
C ALA A 77 -3.45 12.47 3.16
N LEU A 78 -3.26 11.14 3.21
CA LEU A 78 -1.95 10.51 3.05
C LEU A 78 -1.27 10.86 1.72
N ILE A 79 -2.03 10.86 0.63
CA ILE A 79 -1.54 11.22 -0.71
C ILE A 79 -1.14 12.70 -0.78
N MET A 80 -1.89 13.58 -0.13
CA MET A 80 -1.61 15.03 -0.12
C MET A 80 -0.43 15.41 0.78
N GLU A 81 -0.19 14.67 1.86
CA GLU A 81 0.85 14.95 2.85
C GLU A 81 2.21 14.33 2.51
N ARG A 82 2.26 13.44 1.51
CA ARG A 82 3.46 12.65 1.18
C ARG A 82 3.83 12.78 -0.29
N ARG A 83 5.11 12.60 -0.58
CA ARG A 83 5.63 12.46 -1.94
C ARG A 83 5.19 11.11 -2.51
N VAL A 84 4.27 11.15 -3.46
CA VAL A 84 3.81 9.94 -4.15
C VAL A 84 4.89 9.45 -5.11
N LEU A 85 5.27 8.19 -4.96
CA LEU A 85 6.16 7.46 -5.86
C LEU A 85 5.31 6.43 -6.59
N ASN A 86 5.05 6.67 -7.87
CA ASN A 86 4.40 5.68 -8.70
C ASN A 86 5.44 4.67 -9.19
N VAL A 87 5.17 3.39 -8.99
CA VAL A 87 6.04 2.27 -9.39
C VAL A 87 5.38 1.33 -10.39
N ASP A 88 4.22 1.72 -10.94
CA ASP A 88 3.59 1.04 -12.09
C ASP A 88 4.33 1.23 -13.42
#